data_AF-A0A9X2RLI0-F1
#
_entry.id   AF-A0A9X2RLI0-F1
#
_cell.length_a   1.000
_cell.length_b   1.000
_cell.length_c   1.000
_cell.angle_alpha   90.00
_cell.angle_beta   90.00
_cell.angle_gamma   90.00
#
_symmetry.space_group_name_H-M   'P 1'
#
loop_
_entity.id
_entity.type
_entity.pdbx_description
1 polymer ?
#
loop_
_entity_poly.entity_id
_entity_poly.type
_entity_poly.pdbx_seq_one_letter_code
_entity_poly.pdbx_strand_id
1 'polypeptide(L)'
;MAALVPLLCSFANAQGSKGFDVPEWIGAHVADQAELLAGLIGLPRTPFVDLKYTGPEETTGLRTVHGRAEPERFSITLAGAWEDQHADARRQLTRNVAHETAHVFQYSLGEPNEARMLHEGFAEAMAVEALLSCAESCAGDGHGLEAKLRRQCGDALRMGILASQDSAERNYGCGGVLTLEGARAADLPVTELYRLFAAEGRDELALMRVLEKKAGKGFAISAKAFLYGDYRLAKPSAVYERLRAGQL
;
A
#
# COMPACT_ATOMS: atom_id res chain seq x y z
N MET A 1 -12.86 36.16 48.00
CA MET A 1 -13.05 34.70 48.04
C MET A 1 -14.24 34.37 47.14
N ALA A 2 -13.97 34.02 45.88
CA ALA A 2 -14.99 33.71 44.88
C ALA A 2 -15.01 32.20 44.65
N ALA A 3 -16.18 31.59 44.84
CA ALA A 3 -16.41 30.16 44.64
C ALA A 3 -16.57 29.86 43.15
N LEU A 4 -15.82 28.88 42.66
CA LEU A 4 -15.95 28.30 41.32
C LEU A 4 -17.05 27.24 41.31
N VAL A 5 -18.07 27.44 40.49
CA VAL A 5 -19.02 26.41 40.05
C VAL A 5 -18.60 26.01 38.64
N PRO A 6 -18.37 24.71 38.33
CA PRO A 6 -18.12 24.30 36.96
C PRO A 6 -19.44 24.12 36.21
N LEU A 7 -19.58 24.85 35.09
CA LEU A 7 -20.59 24.61 34.08
C LEU A 7 -20.33 23.25 33.41
N LEU A 8 -21.25 22.32 33.61
CA LEU A 8 -21.45 21.15 32.78
C LEU A 8 -22.10 21.59 31.46
N CYS A 9 -21.32 21.67 30.39
CA CYS A 9 -21.89 21.64 29.03
C CYS A 9 -21.96 20.19 28.56
N SER A 10 -23.16 19.65 28.70
CA SER A 10 -23.60 18.41 28.08
C SER A 10 -23.70 18.60 26.56
N PHE A 11 -23.01 17.77 25.79
CA PHE A 11 -23.35 17.51 24.40
C PHE A 11 -23.70 16.04 24.26
N ALA A 12 -25.00 15.77 24.19
CA ALA A 12 -25.53 14.52 23.66
C ALA A 12 -26.06 14.80 22.24
N ASN A 13 -25.44 14.19 21.23
CA ASN A 13 -26.08 13.44 20.15
C ASN A 13 -25.14 13.27 18.94
N ALA A 14 -24.71 12.03 18.71
CA ALA A 14 -24.83 11.33 17.42
C ALA A 14 -24.40 9.87 17.59
N GLN A 15 -25.37 8.96 17.52
CA GLN A 15 -25.26 7.52 17.22
C GLN A 15 -24.03 6.77 17.75
N GLY A 16 -24.23 6.04 18.84
CA GLY A 16 -23.28 5.03 19.30
C GLY A 16 -23.11 3.93 18.27
N SER A 17 -21.93 3.85 17.67
CA SER A 17 -21.36 2.54 17.37
C SER A 17 -20.82 2.02 18.70
N LYS A 18 -21.31 0.86 19.15
CA LYS A 18 -20.59 0.09 20.15
C LYS A 18 -19.25 -0.27 19.52
N GLY A 19 -18.17 0.41 19.91
CA GLY A 19 -16.83 -0.04 19.56
C GLY A 19 -16.65 -1.43 20.16
N PHE A 20 -16.20 -2.38 19.36
CA PHE A 20 -15.80 -3.70 19.87
C PHE A 20 -14.36 -3.60 20.34
N ASP A 21 -14.03 -4.33 21.40
CA ASP A 21 -12.64 -4.46 21.80
C ASP A 21 -11.86 -5.16 20.68
N VAL A 22 -10.69 -4.64 20.34
CA VAL A 22 -9.79 -5.29 19.38
C VAL A 22 -9.31 -6.60 20.01
N PRO A 23 -9.49 -7.77 19.36
CA PRO A 23 -8.95 -9.02 19.87
C PRO A 23 -7.46 -8.90 20.22
N GLU A 24 -7.07 -9.37 21.41
CA GLU A 24 -5.71 -9.18 21.97
C GLU A 24 -4.62 -9.62 20.98
N TRP A 25 -4.83 -10.74 20.30
CA TRP A 25 -3.87 -11.27 19.34
C TRP A 25 -3.64 -10.34 18.13
N ILE A 26 -4.65 -9.56 17.71
CA ILE A 26 -4.53 -8.60 16.61
C ILE A 26 -3.63 -7.45 17.06
N GLY A 27 -3.84 -6.94 18.27
CA GLY A 27 -3.02 -5.88 18.84
C GLY A 27 -1.56 -6.28 18.93
N ALA A 28 -1.27 -7.44 19.50
CA ALA A 28 0.08 -7.99 19.60
C ALA A 28 0.71 -8.21 18.21
N HIS A 29 -0.01 -8.89 17.30
CA HIS A 29 0.47 -9.17 15.95
C HIS A 29 0.78 -7.88 15.18
N VAL A 30 -0.08 -6.87 15.23
CA VAL A 30 0.16 -5.60 14.54
C VAL A 30 1.37 -4.87 15.10
N ALA A 31 1.54 -4.82 16.42
CA ALA A 31 2.69 -4.18 17.04
C ALA A 31 4.00 -4.85 16.59
N ASP A 32 4.07 -6.18 16.66
CA ASP A 32 5.23 -6.96 16.23
C ASP A 32 5.55 -6.74 14.74
N GLN A 33 4.52 -6.79 13.89
CA GLN A 33 4.71 -6.58 12.45
C GLN A 33 5.10 -5.14 12.12
N ALA A 34 4.55 -4.13 12.81
CA ALA A 34 4.88 -2.73 12.57
C ALA A 34 6.35 -2.44 12.90
N GLU A 35 6.87 -2.99 14.00
CA GLU A 35 8.29 -2.87 14.36
C GLU A 35 9.20 -3.52 13.31
N LEU A 36 8.92 -4.79 12.95
CA LEU A 36 9.70 -5.52 11.97
C LEU A 36 9.70 -4.83 10.60
N LEU A 37 8.51 -4.46 10.11
CA LEU A 37 8.34 -3.89 8.77
C LEU A 37 8.86 -2.45 8.68
N ALA A 38 8.78 -1.67 9.76
CA ALA A 38 9.39 -0.34 9.82
C ALA A 38 10.91 -0.43 9.62
N GLY A 39 11.57 -1.39 10.25
CA GLY A 39 13.00 -1.63 10.06
C GLY A 39 13.35 -2.02 8.62
N LEU A 40 12.56 -2.90 8.00
CA LEU A 40 12.78 -3.36 6.62
C LEU A 40 12.51 -2.28 5.57
N ILE A 41 11.51 -1.43 5.78
CA ILE A 41 11.19 -0.30 4.90
C ILE A 41 12.18 0.86 5.10
N GLY A 42 12.91 0.88 6.22
CA GLY A 42 13.93 1.88 6.52
C GLY A 42 13.36 3.15 7.17
N LEU A 43 12.32 3.00 7.99
CA LEU A 43 11.85 4.05 8.87
C LEU A 43 12.79 4.20 10.08
N PRO A 44 13.03 5.44 10.56
CA PRO A 44 13.91 5.67 11.71
C PRO A 44 13.30 5.20 13.04
N ARG A 45 11.98 5.00 13.08
CA ARG A 45 11.21 4.58 14.26
C ARG A 45 9.98 3.78 13.82
N THR A 46 9.53 2.87 14.69
CA THR A 46 8.25 2.19 14.53
C THR A 46 7.09 3.19 14.54
N PRO A 47 6.17 3.18 13.56
CA PRO A 47 4.99 4.03 13.57
C PRO A 47 4.08 3.75 14.76
N PHE A 48 3.39 4.77 15.24
CA PHE A 48 2.25 4.56 16.14
C PHE A 48 1.09 3.92 15.37
N VAL A 49 0.43 2.94 15.96
CA VAL A 49 -0.66 2.22 15.31
C VAL A 49 -1.98 2.39 16.04
N ASP A 50 -2.95 3.00 15.37
CA ASP A 50 -4.32 3.16 15.85
C ASP A 50 -5.22 2.05 15.28
N LEU A 51 -5.54 1.04 16.08
CA LEU A 51 -6.41 -0.07 15.68
C LEU A 51 -7.86 0.15 16.11
N LYS A 52 -8.79 -0.10 15.18
CA LYS A 52 -10.23 -0.11 15.47
C LYS A 52 -10.86 -1.40 14.94
N TYR A 53 -11.77 -1.97 15.72
CA TYR A 53 -12.59 -3.09 15.30
C TYR A 53 -14.06 -2.70 15.39
N THR A 54 -14.78 -2.78 14.26
CA THR A 54 -16.20 -2.43 14.19
C THR A 54 -17.12 -3.63 14.44
N GLY A 55 -16.54 -4.78 14.79
CA GLY A 55 -17.26 -6.01 15.12
C GLY A 55 -17.43 -6.98 13.95
N PRO A 56 -18.02 -8.15 14.22
CA PRO A 56 -18.39 -9.10 13.19
C PRO A 56 -19.54 -8.52 12.34
N GLU A 57 -19.36 -8.46 11.01
CA GLU A 57 -20.46 -8.23 10.08
C GLU A 57 -21.22 -9.56 9.88
N GLU A 58 -22.49 -9.52 9.44
CA GLU A 58 -23.23 -10.71 9.00
C GLU A 58 -22.56 -11.45 7.82
N THR A 59 -21.56 -10.82 7.18
CA THR A 59 -20.77 -11.40 6.11
C THR A 59 -19.62 -12.24 6.67
N THR A 60 -19.55 -13.50 6.26
CA THR A 60 -18.49 -14.45 6.64
C THR A 60 -17.18 -14.08 5.95
N GLY A 61 -16.41 -13.13 6.48
CA GLY A 61 -15.11 -12.76 5.92
C GLY A 61 -14.27 -11.82 6.78
N LEU A 62 -12.97 -11.79 6.49
CA LEU A 62 -11.99 -10.87 7.09
C LEU A 62 -11.93 -9.60 6.26
N ARG A 63 -12.37 -8.47 6.83
CA ARG A 63 -12.42 -7.20 6.11
C ARG A 63 -11.57 -6.14 6.77
N THR A 64 -10.77 -5.48 5.95
CA THR A 64 -10.14 -4.20 6.30
C THR A 64 -11.01 -3.12 5.68
N VAL A 65 -11.68 -2.36 6.53
CA VAL A 65 -12.65 -1.34 6.12
C VAL A 65 -11.91 -0.10 5.64
N HIS A 66 -10.84 0.26 6.35
CA HIS A 66 -10.07 1.45 6.08
C HIS A 66 -8.65 1.31 6.63
N GLY A 67 -7.69 1.77 5.85
CA GLY A 67 -6.32 2.05 6.28
C GLY A 67 -6.02 3.51 5.99
N ARG A 68 -5.30 4.17 6.88
CA ARG A 68 -4.84 5.55 6.70
C ARG A 68 -3.56 5.79 7.45
N ALA A 69 -2.55 6.29 6.73
CA ALA A 69 -1.33 6.80 7.31
C ALA A 69 -1.32 8.34 7.41
N GLU A 70 -0.57 8.82 8.39
CA GLU A 70 -0.19 10.21 8.61
C GLU A 70 1.30 10.24 8.99
N PRO A 71 1.94 11.41 9.14
CA PRO A 71 3.31 11.46 9.65
C PRO A 71 3.45 10.68 10.97
N GLU A 72 4.39 9.74 11.00
CA GLU A 72 4.75 8.90 12.16
C GLU A 72 3.67 7.93 12.67
N ARG A 73 2.52 7.79 12.01
CA ARG A 73 1.43 6.91 12.46
C ARG A 73 0.59 6.35 11.33
N PHE A 74 -0.09 5.24 11.59
CA PHE A 74 -1.18 4.77 10.74
C PHE A 74 -2.32 4.18 11.56
N SER A 75 -3.49 4.10 10.94
CA SER A 75 -4.69 3.52 11.51
C SER A 75 -5.22 2.41 10.63
N ILE A 76 -5.69 1.32 11.25
CA ILE A 76 -6.37 0.22 10.56
C ILE A 76 -7.71 -0.01 11.22
N THR A 77 -8.78 0.06 10.43
CA THR A 77 -10.14 -0.31 10.84
C THR A 77 -10.51 -1.66 10.26
N LEU A 78 -10.83 -2.60 11.14
CA LEU A 78 -11.17 -3.98 10.82
C LEU A 78 -12.68 -4.22 11.04
N ALA A 79 -13.27 -5.09 10.22
CA ALA A 79 -14.62 -5.61 10.35
C ALA A 79 -14.69 -7.09 9.96
N GLY A 80 -15.68 -7.81 10.46
CA GLY A 80 -15.87 -9.24 10.14
C GLY A 80 -15.19 -10.19 11.12
N ALA A 81 -14.94 -11.42 10.69
CA ALA A 81 -14.58 -12.56 11.56
C ALA A 81 -13.10 -12.59 12.00
N TRP A 82 -12.61 -11.49 12.56
CA TRP A 82 -11.23 -11.36 13.05
C TRP A 82 -11.01 -11.97 14.44
N GLU A 83 -12.06 -12.43 15.12
CA GLU A 83 -11.96 -13.08 16.42
C GLU A 83 -11.16 -14.39 16.32
N ASP A 84 -11.23 -15.05 15.16
CA ASP A 84 -10.54 -16.30 14.87
C ASP A 84 -9.10 -16.07 14.39
N GLN A 85 -8.14 -16.55 15.18
CA GLN A 85 -6.73 -16.49 14.82
C GLN A 85 -6.40 -17.57 13.77
N HIS A 86 -6.56 -17.24 12.50
CA HIS A 86 -6.23 -18.13 11.38
C HIS A 86 -5.04 -17.62 10.55
N ALA A 87 -4.37 -18.51 9.84
CA ALA A 87 -3.18 -18.16 9.05
C ALA A 87 -3.49 -17.12 7.96
N ASP A 88 -4.68 -17.16 7.36
CA ASP A 88 -5.14 -16.15 6.40
C ASP A 88 -5.35 -14.77 7.04
N ALA A 89 -5.91 -14.72 8.25
CA ALA A 89 -6.08 -13.47 8.99
C ALA A 89 -4.73 -12.81 9.30
N ARG A 90 -3.76 -13.60 9.79
CA ARG A 90 -2.39 -13.12 10.03
C ARG A 90 -1.74 -12.62 8.74
N ARG A 91 -1.85 -13.36 7.63
CA ARG A 91 -1.34 -12.93 6.32
C ARG A 91 -1.92 -11.61 5.86
N GLN A 92 -3.24 -11.47 5.92
CA GLN A 92 -3.93 -10.25 5.49
C GLN A 92 -3.55 -9.05 6.38
N LEU A 93 -3.51 -9.25 7.70
CA LEU A 93 -3.14 -8.21 8.65
C LEU A 93 -1.69 -7.76 8.46
N THR A 94 -0.75 -8.70 8.30
CA THR A 94 0.66 -8.39 7.98
C THR A 94 0.78 -7.58 6.68
N ARG A 95 0.01 -7.93 5.64
CA ARG A 95 -0.01 -7.17 4.38
C ARG A 95 -0.50 -5.74 4.57
N ASN A 96 -1.59 -5.55 5.33
CA ASN A 96 -2.10 -4.22 5.63
C ASN A 96 -1.07 -3.40 6.40
N VAL A 97 -0.43 -3.98 7.42
CA VAL A 97 0.62 -3.30 8.19
C VAL A 97 1.79 -2.91 7.28
N ALA A 98 2.22 -3.78 6.37
CA ALA A 98 3.29 -3.48 5.42
C ALA A 98 2.93 -2.31 4.50
N HIS A 99 1.71 -2.31 3.98
CA HIS A 99 1.20 -1.24 3.11
C HIS A 99 1.11 0.11 3.84
N GLU A 100 0.51 0.14 5.04
CA GLU A 100 0.40 1.38 5.82
C GLU A 100 1.76 1.88 6.31
N THR A 101 2.68 0.99 6.66
CA THR A 101 4.07 1.35 7.02
C THR A 101 4.79 1.99 5.81
N ALA A 102 4.54 1.50 4.60
CA ALA A 102 5.07 2.11 3.39
C ALA A 102 4.51 3.53 3.17
N HIS A 103 3.23 3.78 3.46
CA HIS A 103 2.70 5.14 3.42
C HIS A 103 3.35 6.06 4.46
N VAL A 104 3.62 5.58 5.68
CA VAL A 104 4.38 6.37 6.68
C VAL A 104 5.77 6.72 6.15
N PHE A 105 6.43 5.81 5.44
CA PHE A 105 7.69 6.10 4.75
C PHE A 105 7.54 7.18 3.69
N GLN A 106 6.48 7.14 2.87
CA GLN A 106 6.21 8.18 1.87
C GLN A 106 6.05 9.56 2.53
N TYR A 107 5.28 9.65 3.63
CA TYR A 107 5.15 10.87 4.43
C TYR A 107 6.47 11.36 5.04
N SER A 108 7.38 10.46 5.39
CA SER A 108 8.70 10.83 5.93
C SER A 108 9.55 11.64 4.95
N LEU A 109 9.22 11.60 3.66
CA LEU A 109 9.88 12.38 2.61
C LEU A 109 9.12 13.68 2.26
N GLY A 110 8.00 13.97 2.93
CA GLY A 110 7.10 15.11 2.67
C GLY A 110 5.69 14.68 2.31
N GLU A 111 4.71 15.60 2.36
CA GLU A 111 3.29 15.32 2.08
C GLU A 111 3.09 14.75 0.65
N PRO A 112 2.55 13.52 0.52
CA PRO A 112 2.28 12.91 -0.77
C PRO A 112 1.31 13.76 -1.59
N ASN A 113 1.67 14.05 -2.83
CA ASN A 113 0.89 14.84 -3.77
C ASN A 113 0.89 14.24 -5.19
N GLU A 114 1.49 13.05 -5.33
CA GLU A 114 1.49 12.26 -6.54
C GLU A 114 0.08 11.75 -6.90
N ALA A 115 -0.09 11.36 -8.17
CA ALA A 115 -1.30 10.68 -8.61
C ALA A 115 -1.51 9.37 -7.82
N ARG A 116 -2.77 9.06 -7.48
CA ARG A 116 -3.14 7.92 -6.64
C ARG A 116 -2.50 6.58 -7.05
N MET A 117 -2.42 6.28 -8.35
CA MET A 117 -1.75 5.05 -8.81
C MET A 117 -0.26 4.98 -8.45
N LEU A 118 0.44 6.10 -8.46
CA LEU A 118 1.84 6.14 -8.03
C LEU A 118 1.91 6.03 -6.52
N HIS A 119 1.04 6.74 -5.80
CA HIS A 119 0.96 6.68 -4.34
C HIS A 119 0.76 5.25 -3.82
N GLU A 120 -0.35 4.62 -4.22
CA GLU A 120 -0.74 3.27 -3.85
C GLU A 120 0.23 2.22 -4.42
N GLY A 121 0.70 2.45 -5.66
CA GLY A 121 1.62 1.56 -6.35
C GLY A 121 2.97 1.44 -5.68
N PHE A 122 3.56 2.56 -5.24
CA PHE A 122 4.79 2.55 -4.46
C PHE A 122 4.59 1.89 -3.09
N ALA A 123 3.47 2.16 -2.41
CA ALA A 123 3.17 1.54 -1.12
C ALA A 123 3.05 0.00 -1.23
N GLU A 124 2.33 -0.50 -2.23
CA GLU A 124 2.22 -1.94 -2.52
C GLU A 124 3.56 -2.57 -2.91
N ALA A 125 4.37 -1.89 -3.73
CA ALA A 125 5.67 -2.39 -4.14
C ALA A 125 6.66 -2.47 -2.94
N MET A 126 6.67 -1.47 -2.06
CA MET A 126 7.45 -1.52 -0.81
C MET A 126 6.95 -2.64 0.12
N ALA A 127 5.64 -2.81 0.23
CA ALA A 127 5.05 -3.91 1.00
C ALA A 127 5.51 -5.27 0.45
N VAL A 128 5.49 -5.47 -0.87
CA VAL A 128 6.03 -6.70 -1.51
C VAL A 128 7.49 -6.92 -1.13
N GLU A 129 8.36 -5.92 -1.30
CA GLU A 129 9.80 -6.06 -0.97
C GLU A 129 10.03 -6.37 0.51
N ALA A 130 9.33 -5.67 1.41
CA ALA A 130 9.43 -5.90 2.84
C ALA A 130 8.98 -7.32 3.20
N LEU A 131 7.87 -7.79 2.63
CA LEU A 131 7.34 -9.13 2.87
C LEU A 131 8.22 -10.25 2.29
N LEU A 132 8.90 -10.00 1.17
CA LEU A 132 9.91 -10.93 0.64
C LEU A 132 11.17 -10.95 1.53
N SER A 133 11.51 -9.82 2.14
CA SER A 133 12.72 -9.68 2.97
C SER A 133 12.56 -10.26 4.38
N CYS A 134 11.35 -10.27 4.95
CA CYS A 134 11.13 -10.86 6.28
C CYS A 134 11.03 -12.39 6.31
N ALA A 135 11.03 -13.07 5.15
CA ALA A 135 11.01 -14.53 5.03
C ALA A 135 10.01 -15.20 6.02
N GLU A 136 10.40 -16.27 6.70
CA GLU A 136 9.56 -16.97 7.69
C GLU A 136 9.28 -16.15 8.97
N SER A 137 9.96 -15.01 9.17
CA SER A 137 9.85 -14.20 10.39
C SER A 137 8.60 -13.32 10.41
N CYS A 138 8.00 -13.05 9.25
CA CYS A 138 6.69 -12.44 9.16
C CYS A 138 5.68 -13.49 8.69
N ALA A 139 4.45 -13.43 9.16
CA ALA A 139 3.36 -14.23 8.61
C ALA A 139 2.94 -13.75 7.20
N GLY A 140 3.83 -13.06 6.48
CA GLY A 140 3.62 -12.44 5.20
C GLY A 140 3.79 -13.41 4.04
N ASP A 141 3.01 -13.21 2.99
CA ASP A 141 3.16 -13.92 1.72
C ASP A 141 3.41 -12.90 0.61
N GLY A 142 4.69 -12.51 0.48
CA GLY A 142 5.16 -11.50 -0.49
C GLY A 142 5.00 -11.95 -1.93
N HIS A 143 5.30 -13.23 -2.24
CA HIS A 143 5.07 -13.80 -3.57
C HIS A 143 3.59 -13.83 -3.94
N GLY A 144 2.71 -14.21 -3.01
CA GLY A 144 1.27 -14.16 -3.23
C GLY A 144 0.73 -12.75 -3.34
N LEU A 145 1.34 -11.76 -2.68
CA LEU A 145 1.01 -10.34 -2.88
C LEU A 145 1.42 -9.88 -4.28
N GLU A 146 2.65 -10.14 -4.73
CA GLU A 146 3.07 -9.81 -6.10
C GLU A 146 2.15 -10.49 -7.14
N ALA A 147 1.80 -11.76 -6.94
CA ALA A 147 0.88 -12.47 -7.81
C ALA A 147 -0.54 -11.85 -7.80
N LYS A 148 -1.01 -11.36 -6.66
CA LYS A 148 -2.28 -10.61 -6.55
C LYS A 148 -2.22 -9.31 -7.36
N LEU A 149 -1.15 -8.53 -7.22
CA LEU A 149 -0.97 -7.27 -7.97
C LEU A 149 -0.98 -7.50 -9.48
N ARG A 150 -0.31 -8.56 -9.96
CA ARG A 150 -0.35 -8.95 -11.38
C ARG A 150 -1.75 -9.34 -11.84
N ARG A 151 -2.52 -10.08 -11.04
CA ARG A 151 -3.91 -10.41 -11.40
C ARG A 151 -4.77 -9.16 -11.51
N GLN A 152 -4.74 -8.31 -10.48
CA GLN A 152 -5.46 -7.04 -10.45
C GLN A 152 -5.07 -6.14 -11.62
N CYS A 153 -3.78 -6.00 -11.90
CA CYS A 153 -3.35 -5.23 -13.06
C CYS A 153 -3.86 -5.83 -14.37
N GLY A 154 -3.89 -7.16 -14.47
CA GLY A 154 -4.42 -7.84 -15.66
C GLY A 154 -5.89 -7.52 -15.90
N ASP A 155 -6.66 -7.38 -14.82
CA ASP A 155 -8.06 -6.97 -14.88
C ASP A 155 -8.17 -5.51 -15.36
N ALA A 156 -7.36 -4.58 -14.82
CA ALA A 156 -7.31 -3.19 -15.29
C ALA A 156 -6.91 -3.05 -16.76
N LEU A 157 -5.92 -3.82 -17.24
CA LEU A 157 -5.50 -3.83 -18.65
C LEU A 157 -6.62 -4.27 -19.59
N ARG A 158 -7.52 -5.16 -19.13
CA ARG A 158 -8.69 -5.60 -19.90
C ARG A 158 -9.83 -4.59 -19.89
N MET A 159 -9.82 -3.63 -18.96
CA MET A 159 -10.83 -2.57 -18.89
C MET A 159 -10.54 -1.41 -19.86
N GLY A 160 -9.28 -1.21 -20.28
CA GLY A 160 -8.90 -0.17 -21.24
C GLY A 160 -7.56 0.48 -20.92
N ILE A 161 -7.42 1.73 -21.35
CA ILE A 161 -6.23 2.55 -21.12
C ILE A 161 -6.10 2.86 -19.62
N LEU A 162 -4.94 2.61 -19.02
CA LEU A 162 -4.76 2.76 -17.56
C LEU A 162 -4.81 4.23 -17.10
N ALA A 163 -4.33 5.16 -17.93
CA ALA A 163 -4.32 6.59 -17.63
C ALA A 163 -5.73 7.20 -17.47
N SER A 164 -6.77 6.57 -18.01
CA SER A 164 -8.16 7.05 -17.93
C SER A 164 -8.99 6.36 -16.83
N GLN A 165 -8.39 5.47 -16.04
CA GLN A 165 -9.08 4.68 -15.02
C GLN A 165 -8.83 5.23 -13.62
N ASP A 166 -9.85 5.16 -12.77
CA ASP A 166 -9.72 5.28 -11.31
C ASP A 166 -10.37 4.06 -10.65
N SER A 167 -9.59 2.98 -10.54
CA SER A 167 -10.00 1.71 -9.96
C SER A 167 -8.93 1.16 -9.02
N ALA A 168 -9.31 0.27 -8.11
CA ALA A 168 -8.35 -0.37 -7.23
C ALA A 168 -7.36 -1.25 -8.04
N GLU A 169 -7.86 -1.91 -9.08
CA GLU A 169 -7.08 -2.74 -9.99
C GLU A 169 -5.95 -1.94 -10.66
N ARG A 170 -6.25 -0.71 -11.08
CA ARG A 170 -5.29 0.20 -11.69
C ARG A 170 -4.35 0.80 -10.65
N ASN A 171 -4.90 1.36 -9.57
CA ASN A 171 -4.13 2.11 -8.59
C ASN A 171 -3.15 1.23 -7.81
N TYR A 172 -3.63 0.09 -7.29
CA TYR A 172 -2.81 -0.85 -6.51
C TYR A 172 -2.10 -1.84 -7.44
N GLY A 173 -2.86 -2.54 -8.29
CA GLY A 173 -2.34 -3.61 -9.14
C GLY A 173 -1.31 -3.09 -10.15
N CYS A 174 -1.74 -2.22 -11.08
CA CYS A 174 -0.82 -1.73 -12.11
C CYS A 174 0.21 -0.72 -11.58
N GLY A 175 -0.13 0.08 -10.57
CA GLY A 175 0.84 0.94 -9.88
C GLY A 175 1.98 0.12 -9.26
N GLY A 176 1.64 -0.97 -8.56
CA GLY A 176 2.60 -1.88 -7.95
C GLY A 176 3.44 -2.63 -8.98
N VAL A 177 2.84 -3.14 -10.06
CA VAL A 177 3.56 -3.80 -11.16
C VAL A 177 4.56 -2.83 -11.82
N LEU A 178 4.13 -1.62 -12.18
CA LEU A 178 5.02 -0.62 -12.79
C LEU A 178 6.19 -0.29 -11.87
N THR A 179 5.93 -0.10 -10.57
CA THR A 179 6.96 0.24 -9.60
C THR A 179 7.95 -0.89 -9.39
N LEU A 180 7.49 -2.14 -9.22
CA LEU A 180 8.35 -3.31 -9.05
C LEU A 180 9.23 -3.55 -10.27
N GLU A 181 8.67 -3.50 -11.47
CA GLU A 181 9.46 -3.68 -12.70
C GLU A 181 10.43 -2.51 -12.91
N GLY A 182 10.03 -1.28 -12.54
CA GLY A 182 10.90 -0.10 -12.59
C GLY A 182 12.09 -0.18 -11.63
N ALA A 183 11.85 -0.61 -10.38
CA ALA A 183 12.88 -0.82 -9.37
C ALA A 183 13.88 -1.90 -9.82
N ARG A 184 13.37 -3.03 -10.35
CA ARG A 184 14.18 -4.12 -10.91
C ARG A 184 15.03 -3.67 -12.09
N ALA A 185 14.44 -2.94 -13.04
CA ALA A 185 15.16 -2.45 -14.21
C ALA A 185 16.22 -1.38 -13.85
N ALA A 186 15.98 -0.63 -12.77
CA ALA A 186 16.91 0.35 -12.23
C ALA A 186 18.01 -0.26 -11.34
N ASP A 187 17.90 -1.54 -10.98
CA ASP A 187 18.72 -2.21 -9.95
C ASP A 187 18.72 -1.44 -8.62
N LEU A 188 17.53 -1.05 -8.16
CA LEU A 188 17.32 -0.29 -6.93
C LEU A 188 16.25 -0.96 -6.04
N PRO A 189 16.37 -0.87 -4.70
CA PRO A 189 15.23 -1.07 -3.81
C PRO A 189 14.09 -0.09 -4.14
N VAL A 190 12.84 -0.49 -3.97
CA VAL A 190 11.67 0.37 -4.21
C VAL A 190 11.72 1.62 -3.34
N THR A 191 12.20 1.52 -2.10
CA THR A 191 12.36 2.67 -1.20
C THR A 191 13.32 3.71 -1.78
N GLU A 192 14.41 3.28 -2.42
CA GLU A 192 15.37 4.17 -3.06
C GLU A 192 14.82 4.77 -4.36
N LEU A 193 14.10 3.97 -5.16
CA LEU A 193 13.38 4.50 -6.32
C LEU A 193 12.38 5.59 -5.90
N TYR A 194 11.66 5.40 -4.81
CA TYR A 194 10.73 6.40 -4.29
C TYR A 194 11.45 7.66 -3.79
N ARG A 195 12.61 7.55 -3.13
CA ARG A 195 13.40 8.74 -2.74
C ARG A 195 13.79 9.60 -3.95
N LEU A 196 14.23 8.96 -5.02
CA LEU A 196 14.59 9.66 -6.26
C LEU A 196 13.36 10.29 -6.91
N PHE A 197 12.24 9.55 -6.98
CA PHE A 197 10.96 10.06 -7.48
C PHE A 197 10.44 11.26 -6.66
N ALA A 198 10.56 11.18 -5.34
CA ALA A 198 10.19 12.25 -4.43
C ALA A 198 11.03 13.51 -4.63
N ALA A 199 12.34 13.36 -4.82
CA ALA A 199 13.25 14.46 -5.09
C ALA A 199 13.03 15.14 -6.46
N GLU A 200 12.45 14.43 -7.43
CA GLU A 200 12.21 14.90 -8.79
C GLU A 200 10.82 15.55 -9.00
N GLY A 201 9.97 15.58 -7.96
CA GLY A 201 8.71 16.34 -7.95
C GLY A 201 7.43 15.51 -7.89
N ARG A 202 7.51 14.18 -7.76
CA ARG A 202 6.34 13.30 -7.48
C ARG A 202 5.23 13.26 -8.53
N ASP A 203 5.52 13.62 -9.77
CA ASP A 203 4.56 13.47 -10.88
C ASP A 203 4.98 12.38 -11.88
N GLU A 204 4.09 12.03 -12.81
CA GLU A 204 4.40 11.01 -13.80
C GLU A 204 5.68 11.33 -14.60
N LEU A 205 5.92 12.60 -14.92
CA LEU A 205 7.13 13.03 -15.64
C LEU A 205 8.38 12.84 -14.79
N ALA A 206 8.32 13.09 -13.49
CA ALA A 206 9.38 12.83 -12.52
C ALA A 206 9.71 11.34 -12.49
N LEU A 207 8.72 10.46 -12.43
CA LEU A 207 8.94 9.02 -12.51
C LEU A 207 9.62 8.63 -13.82
N MET A 208 9.14 9.15 -14.96
CA MET A 208 9.76 8.87 -16.26
C MET A 208 11.22 9.35 -16.33
N ARG A 209 11.55 10.52 -15.78
CA ARG A 209 12.93 11.03 -15.70
C ARG A 209 13.83 10.13 -14.85
N VAL A 210 13.34 9.71 -13.68
CA VAL A 210 14.07 8.78 -12.79
C VAL A 210 14.32 7.45 -13.50
N LEU A 211 13.30 6.87 -14.11
CA LEU A 211 13.40 5.61 -14.84
C LEU A 211 14.34 5.74 -16.06
N GLU A 212 14.28 6.83 -16.82
CA GLU A 212 15.21 7.04 -17.94
C GLU A 212 16.66 7.11 -17.46
N LYS A 213 16.92 7.81 -16.35
CA LYS A 213 18.25 7.95 -15.76
C LYS A 213 18.79 6.65 -15.14
N LYS A 214 17.91 5.81 -14.58
CA LYS A 214 18.31 4.63 -13.78
C LYS A 214 18.12 3.30 -14.50
N ALA A 215 16.99 3.13 -15.19
CA ALA A 215 16.64 1.92 -15.94
C ALA A 215 16.89 2.05 -17.46
N GLY A 216 17.22 3.25 -17.93
CA GLY A 216 17.49 3.54 -19.33
C GLY A 216 16.26 3.95 -20.14
N LYS A 217 16.51 4.62 -21.26
CA LYS A 217 15.48 5.22 -22.12
C LYS A 217 14.43 4.23 -22.64
N GLY A 218 14.84 3.00 -22.99
CA GLY A 218 13.92 1.97 -23.49
C GLY A 218 12.87 1.57 -22.47
N PHE A 219 13.27 1.42 -21.20
CA PHE A 219 12.34 1.13 -20.11
C PHE A 219 11.40 2.30 -19.84
N ALA A 220 11.90 3.53 -19.77
CA ALA A 220 11.06 4.72 -19.55
C ALA A 220 10.00 4.90 -20.65
N ILE A 221 10.34 4.66 -21.92
CA ILE A 221 9.38 4.66 -23.03
C ILE A 221 8.33 3.56 -22.83
N SER A 222 8.75 2.36 -22.44
CA SER A 222 7.82 1.25 -22.20
C SER A 222 6.92 1.47 -20.98
N ALA A 223 7.42 2.09 -19.92
CA ALA A 223 6.64 2.51 -18.77
C ALA A 223 5.56 3.52 -19.16
N LYS A 224 5.90 4.49 -20.02
CA LYS A 224 4.91 5.41 -20.58
C LYS A 224 3.89 4.67 -21.47
N ALA A 225 4.36 3.79 -22.36
CA ALA A 225 3.48 2.99 -23.21
C ALA A 225 2.51 2.14 -22.37
N PHE A 226 2.97 1.57 -21.26
CA PHE A 226 2.16 0.81 -20.33
C PHE A 226 0.98 1.62 -19.76
N LEU A 227 1.19 2.90 -19.44
CA LEU A 227 0.14 3.77 -18.91
C LEU A 227 -0.89 4.20 -19.97
N TYR A 228 -0.45 4.45 -21.20
CA TYR A 228 -1.28 5.06 -22.25
C TYR A 228 -1.74 4.10 -23.35
N GLY A 229 -1.21 2.88 -23.39
CA GLY A 229 -1.58 1.86 -24.37
C GLY A 229 -2.95 1.25 -24.09
N ASP A 230 -3.63 0.83 -25.17
CA ASP A 230 -4.85 0.01 -25.08
C ASP A 230 -4.49 -1.47 -25.22
N TYR A 231 -4.62 -2.21 -24.12
CA TYR A 231 -4.23 -3.61 -24.02
C TYR A 231 -5.42 -4.57 -23.92
N ARG A 232 -6.64 -4.13 -24.23
CA ARG A 232 -7.86 -4.95 -24.06
C ARG A 232 -7.81 -6.29 -24.79
N LEU A 233 -7.07 -6.36 -25.90
CA LEU A 233 -6.90 -7.58 -26.70
C LEU A 233 -5.57 -8.31 -26.43
N ALA A 234 -4.70 -7.76 -25.60
CA ALA A 234 -3.41 -8.37 -25.27
C ALA A 234 -3.54 -9.37 -24.11
N LYS A 235 -2.65 -10.38 -24.10
CA LYS A 235 -2.47 -11.23 -22.92
C LYS A 235 -1.71 -10.43 -21.87
N PRO A 236 -2.22 -10.25 -20.63
CA PRO A 236 -1.54 -9.45 -19.62
C PRO A 236 -0.11 -9.89 -19.32
N SER A 237 0.16 -11.21 -19.30
CA SER A 237 1.51 -11.74 -19.10
C SER A 237 2.51 -11.24 -20.14
N ALA A 238 2.11 -11.19 -21.41
CA ALA A 238 2.97 -10.68 -22.49
C ALA A 238 3.21 -9.17 -22.36
N VAL A 239 2.24 -8.41 -21.83
CA VAL A 239 2.43 -6.98 -21.52
C VAL A 239 3.49 -6.81 -20.43
N TYR A 240 3.45 -7.62 -19.36
CA TYR A 240 4.44 -7.55 -18.29
C TYR A 240 5.84 -7.94 -18.75
N GLU A 241 5.95 -9.00 -19.56
CA GLU A 241 7.23 -9.45 -20.13
C GLU A 241 7.85 -8.35 -21.01
N ARG A 242 7.04 -7.72 -21.87
CA ARG A 242 7.49 -6.61 -22.73
C ARG A 242 7.81 -5.35 -21.93
N LEU A 243 7.06 -5.04 -20.86
CA LEU A 243 7.38 -3.94 -19.96
C LEU A 243 8.78 -4.14 -19.34
N ARG A 244 9.00 -5.32 -18.75
CA ARG A 244 10.28 -5.68 -18.13
C ARG A 244 11.44 -5.61 -19.12
N ALA A 245 11.21 -6.03 -20.36
CA ALA A 245 12.22 -5.98 -21.42
C ALA A 245 12.47 -4.57 -21.99
N GLY A 246 11.66 -3.57 -21.64
CA GLY A 246 11.70 -2.25 -22.25
C GLY A 246 11.29 -2.25 -23.74
N GLN A 247 10.29 -3.07 -24.09
CA GLN A 247 9.87 -3.37 -25.46
C GLN A 247 8.35 -3.23 -25.68
N LEU A 248 7.63 -2.41 -24.92
CA LEU A 248 6.19 -2.19 -25.14
C LEU A 248 5.90 -1.37 -26.39
#